data_AF-A0A558FCK9-F1
#
_entry.id   AF-A0A558FCK9-F1
#
_cell.length_a   1.000
_cell.length_b   1.000
_cell.length_c   1.000
_cell.angle_alpha   90.00
_cell.angle_beta   90.00
_cell.angle_gamma   90.00
#
_symmetry.space_group_name_H-M   'P 1'
#
loop_
_entity.id
_entity.type
_entity.pdbx_description
1 polymer ?
#
loop_
_entity_poly.entity_id
_entity_poly.type
_entity_poly.pdbx_seq_one_letter_code
_entity_poly.pdbx_strand_id
1 'polypeptide(L)' 'MRIRIANPLLIDTEAPLDVLHDTAAYRIRTATQLLEYFAFSEGIHSELARVLVTSLRDGCDLLDVVGRRLQAQISA' A
#
# COMPACT_ATOMS: atom_id res chain seq x y z
N MET A 1 11.85 23.55 -11.17
CA MET A 1 11.21 22.50 -10.35
C MET A 1 11.80 21.15 -10.76
N ARG A 2 12.87 20.70 -10.10
CA ARG A 2 13.49 19.40 -10.39
C ARG A 2 12.73 18.34 -9.61
N ILE A 3 11.91 17.57 -10.32
CA ILE A 3 11.33 16.33 -9.78
C ILE A 3 12.49 15.35 -9.68
N ARG A 4 13.04 15.15 -8.48
CA ARG A 4 13.88 13.98 -8.21
C ARG A 4 12.93 12.80 -8.13
N ILE A 5 12.94 11.96 -9.15
CA ILE A 5 12.41 10.60 -9.01
C ILE A 5 13.53 9.83 -8.29
N ALA A 6 13.51 9.86 -6.95
CA ALA A 6 14.22 8.84 -6.17
C ALA A 6 13.65 7.50 -6.63
N ASN A 7 14.51 6.56 -7.05
CA ASN A 7 14.12 5.26 -7.59
C ASN A 7 13.04 4.62 -6.66
N PRO A 8 11.75 4.67 -7.01
CA PRO A 8 10.69 4.29 -6.07
C PRO A 8 10.63 2.77 -5.86
N LEU A 9 11.46 2.02 -6.61
CA LEU A 9 11.56 0.57 -6.59
C LEU A 9 12.41 0.02 -5.44
N LEU A 10 13.20 0.83 -4.75
CA LEU A 10 13.96 0.38 -3.58
C LEU A 10 13.23 0.77 -2.29
N ILE A 11 13.09 -0.18 -1.37
CA ILE A 11 12.73 0.10 0.02
C ILE A 11 14.00 0.59 0.70
N ASP A 12 13.94 1.73 1.38
CA ASP A 12 15.02 2.20 2.24
C ASP A 12 15.02 1.36 3.51
N THR A 13 15.78 0.26 3.51
CA THR A 13 15.78 -0.72 4.62
C THR A 13 16.34 -0.15 5.93
N GLU A 14 17.04 0.99 5.86
CA GLU A 14 17.61 1.68 7.02
C GLU A 14 16.65 2.74 7.61
N ALA A 15 15.48 2.95 6.97
CA ALA A 15 14.49 3.87 7.48
C ALA A 15 13.88 3.36 8.81
N PRO A 16 13.43 4.27 9.69
CA PRO A 16 12.66 3.90 10.88
C PRO A 16 11.45 3.01 10.56
N LEU A 17 11.11 2.10 11.48
CA LEU A 17 10.07 1.10 11.25
C LEU A 17 8.68 1.71 10.96
N ASP A 18 8.35 2.82 11.61
CA ASP A 18 7.14 3.61 11.35
C ASP A 18 7.14 4.16 9.91
N VAL A 19 8.28 4.70 9.45
CA VAL A 19 8.43 5.21 8.08
C VAL A 19 8.34 4.08 7.06
N LEU A 20 8.93 2.91 7.35
CA LEU A 20 8.82 1.71 6.53
C LEU A 20 7.38 1.23 6.41
N HIS A 21 6.67 1.16 7.53
CA HIS A 21 5.27 0.74 7.59
C HIS A 21 4.35 1.71 6.83
N ASP A 22 4.46 3.01 7.08
CA ASP A 22 3.67 4.04 6.40
C ASP A 22 3.93 4.02 4.89
N THR A 23 5.19 3.83 4.48
CA THR A 23 5.56 3.73 3.07
C THR A 23 4.93 2.50 2.41
N ALA A 24 4.95 1.35 3.09
CA ALA A 24 4.32 0.12 2.59
C ALA A 24 2.80 0.28 2.48
N ALA A 25 2.16 0.80 3.53
CA ALA A 25 0.72 1.06 3.57
C ALA A 25 0.30 2.02 2.45
N TYR A 26 1.04 3.12 2.26
CA TYR A 26 0.78 4.08 1.18
C TYR A 26 0.86 3.43 -0.21
N ARG A 27 1.92 2.67 -0.49
CA ARG A 27 2.13 2.05 -1.81
C ARG A 27 1.05 1.01 -2.11
N ILE A 28 0.75 0.14 -1.16
CA ILE A 28 -0.27 -0.92 -1.32
C ILE A 28 -1.66 -0.29 -1.49
N ARG A 29 -2.01 0.74 -0.70
CA ARG A 29 -3.27 1.47 -0.85
C ARG A 29 -3.38 2.14 -2.21
N THR A 30 -2.31 2.79 -2.69
CA THR A 30 -2.28 3.44 -4.01
C THR A 30 -2.51 2.42 -5.13
N ALA A 31 -1.84 1.26 -5.07
CA ALA A 31 -2.05 0.19 -6.05
C ALA A 31 -3.47 -0.39 -6.00
N THR A 32 -4.03 -0.53 -4.79
CA THR A 32 -5.41 -0.99 -4.57
C THR A 32 -6.40 -0.04 -5.23
N GLN A 33 -6.27 1.27 -4.98
CA GLN A 33 -7.15 2.30 -5.56
C GLN A 33 -7.10 2.33 -7.10
N LEU A 34 -5.92 2.12 -7.67
CA LEU A 34 -5.77 1.99 -9.12
C LEU A 34 -6.51 0.74 -9.65
N LEU A 35 -6.40 -0.39 -8.95
CA LEU A 35 -7.08 -1.62 -9.33
C LEU A 35 -8.59 -1.53 -9.11
N GLU A 36 -9.07 -0.75 -8.14
CA GLU A 36 -10.50 -0.47 -7.96
C GLU A 36 -11.06 0.20 -9.20
N TYR A 37 -10.37 1.21 -9.73
CA TYR A 37 -10.76 1.84 -10.98
C TYR A 37 -10.90 0.83 -12.13
N PHE A 38 -9.94 -0.09 -12.28
CA PHE A 38 -10.02 -1.14 -13.30
C PHE A 38 -11.12 -2.18 -13.03
N ALA A 39 -11.41 -2.50 -11.78
CA ALA A 39 -12.44 -3.46 -11.38
C ALA A 39 -13.87 -2.95 -11.62
N PHE A 40 -14.06 -1.62 -11.59
CA PHE A 40 -15.32 -0.95 -11.92
C PHE A 40 -15.45 -0.62 -13.42
N SER A 41 -14.36 -0.57 -14.16
CA SER A 41 -14.40 -0.42 -15.62
C SER A 41 -14.82 -1.71 -16.31
N GLU A 42 -15.59 -1.62 -17.39
CA GLU A 42 -15.85 -2.77 -18.27
C GLU A 42 -14.62 -3.02 -19.16
N GLY A 43 -13.99 -4.19 -19.01
CA GLY A 43 -12.79 -4.53 -19.76
C GLY A 43 -12.26 -5.93 -19.44
N ILE A 44 -11.37 -6.45 -20.31
CA ILE A 44 -10.79 -7.81 -20.21
C ILE A 44 -10.06 -8.06 -18.88
N HIS A 45 -9.59 -7.03 -18.20
CA HIS A 45 -8.88 -7.15 -16.92
C HIS A 45 -9.77 -6.92 -15.69
N SER A 46 -11.06 -6.64 -15.85
CA SER A 46 -11.96 -6.26 -14.75
C SER A 46 -12.14 -7.36 -13.70
N GLU A 47 -12.28 -8.63 -14.11
CA GLU A 47 -12.40 -9.76 -13.19
C GLU A 47 -11.10 -9.99 -12.40
N LEU A 48 -9.95 -9.96 -13.09
CA LEU A 48 -8.64 -10.05 -12.43
C LEU A 48 -8.44 -8.91 -11.45
N ALA A 49 -8.77 -7.67 -11.85
CA ALA A 49 -8.69 -6.50 -10.98
C ALA A 49 -9.58 -6.67 -9.75
N ARG A 50 -10.79 -7.23 -9.90
CA ARG A 50 -11.71 -7.46 -8.77
C ARG A 50 -11.15 -8.45 -7.76
N VAL A 51 -10.50 -9.53 -8.22
CA VAL A 51 -9.81 -10.49 -7.33
C VAL A 51 -8.67 -9.81 -6.58
N LEU A 52 -7.82 -9.06 -7.30
CA LEU A 52 -6.68 -8.37 -6.70
C LEU A 52 -7.12 -7.28 -5.71
N VAL A 53 -8.18 -6.54 -6.00
CA VAL A 53 -8.73 -5.50 -5.12
C VAL A 53 -9.15 -6.12 -3.78
N THR A 54 -9.89 -7.23 -3.80
CA THR A 54 -10.31 -7.88 -2.55
C THR A 54 -9.09 -8.28 -1.71
N SER A 55 -8.12 -8.98 -2.30
CA SER A 55 -6.92 -9.42 -1.57
C SER A 55 -6.07 -8.25 -1.06
N LEU A 56 -5.95 -7.17 -1.83
CA LEU A 56 -5.17 -6.00 -1.42
C LEU A 56 -5.88 -5.13 -0.39
N ARG A 57 -7.22 -5.07 -0.40
CA ARG A 57 -8.00 -4.43 0.66
C ARG A 57 -7.82 -5.15 1.99
N ASP A 58 -7.93 -6.48 2.01
CA ASP A 58 -7.63 -7.28 3.21
C ASP A 58 -6.19 -7.03 3.68
N GLY A 59 -5.24 -6.87 2.73
CA GLY A 59 -3.87 -6.46 3.01
C GLY A 59 -3.75 -5.06 3.62
N CYS A 60 -4.51 -4.07 3.13
CA CYS A 60 -4.55 -2.73 3.70
C CYS A 60 -5.09 -2.76 5.14
N ASP A 61 -6.17 -3.50 5.39
CA ASP A 61 -6.75 -3.65 6.73
C ASP A 61 -5.76 -4.29 7.70
N LEU A 62 -5.01 -5.30 7.23
CA LEU A 62 -3.94 -5.92 8.01
C LEU A 62 -2.81 -4.93 8.32
N LEU A 63 -2.38 -4.12 7.34
CA LEU A 63 -1.36 -3.11 7.55
C LEU A 63 -1.83 -2.06 8.55
N ASP A 64 -3.09 -1.63 8.52
CA ASP A 64 -3.64 -0.71 9.52
C ASP A 64 -3.61 -1.31 10.94
N VAL A 65 -3.93 -2.60 11.08
CA VAL A 65 -3.82 -3.32 12.36
C VAL A 65 -2.36 -3.36 12.83
N VAL A 66 -1.43 -3.68 11.94
CA VAL A 66 0.01 -3.73 12.26
C VAL A 66 0.50 -2.36 12.69
N GLY A 67 0.14 -1.28 11.97
CA GLY A 67 0.55 0.09 12.31
C GLY A 67 0.10 0.50 13.69
N ARG A 68 -1.17 0.21 14.06
CA ARG A 68 -1.67 0.47 15.41
C ARG A 68 -0.89 -0.29 16.49
N ARG A 69 -0.54 -1.56 16.22
CA ARG A 69 0.26 -2.39 17.16
C ARG A 69 1.70 -1.90 17.28
N LEU A 70 2.30 -1.40 16.20
CA LEU A 70 3.63 -0.80 16.23
C LEU A 70 3.62 0.49 17.05
N GLN A 71 2.64 1.38 16.82
CA GLN A 71 2.51 2.61 17.59
C GLN A 71 2.34 2.35 19.09
N ALA A 72 1.57 1.33 19.45
CA ALA A 72 1.37 0.93 20.85
C ALA A 72 2.68 0.46 21.51
N GLN A 73 3.57 -0.21 20.76
CA GLN A 73 4.88 -0.66 21.26
C GLN A 73 5.87 0.50 21.42
N ILE A 74 5.81 1.52 20.56
CA ILE A 74 6.68 2.70 20.63
C ILE A 74 6.24 3.63 21.79
N SER A 75 4.96 3.62 22.14
CA SER A 75 4.39 4.50 23.16
C SER A 75 4.40 3.90 24.58
N ALA A 76 4.88 2.67 24.75
CA ALA A 76 4.93 1.92 26.01
C ALA A 76 6.36 1.93 26.59
#